data_AF-A0A7Y7YKJ8-F1
#
_entry.id   AF-A0A7Y7YKJ8-F1
#
_cell.length_a   1.000
_cell.length_b   1.000
_cell.length_c   1.000
_cell.angle_alpha   90.00
_cell.angle_beta   90.00
_cell.angle_gamma   90.00
#
_symmetry.space_group_name_H-M   'P 1'
#
loop_
_entity.id
_entity.type
_entity.pdbx_description
1 polymer ?
#
loop_
_entity_poly.entity_id
_entity_poly.type
_entity_poly.pdbx_seq_one_letter_code
_entity_poly.pdbx_strand_id
1 'polypeptide(L)'
;MSVGTGIFLSALLLSAVILFVATKDRWNWKRILKWGLLLPTTLAASLGIGLYIYDWQSDRPVSQVNFNNIPITATPADVKFLKGEPTSKEGDNRWLYNANHEPEASNPAKYIVKFKDNHIHYIMYFSGESIHYHPYLLGFSDGSSYEDVQTKLGTPSHTSQSYDELNRIISYDKLNVFFSFREGRVYAYGIYQPEFGPLKFQSQFQRESE
;
A
#
# COMPACT_ATOMS: atom_id res chain seq x y z
N MET A 1 7.35 23.77 -35.47
CA MET A 1 6.02 24.21 -35.96
C MET A 1 6.07 24.28 -37.47
N SER A 2 5.09 23.74 -38.20
CA SER A 2 5.12 23.77 -39.67
C SER A 2 4.62 25.13 -40.19
N VAL A 3 5.09 25.52 -41.39
CA VAL A 3 4.64 26.74 -42.09
C VAL A 3 3.10 26.74 -42.24
N GLY A 4 2.50 25.57 -42.48
CA GLY A 4 1.05 25.41 -42.56
C GLY A 4 0.32 25.75 -41.25
N THR A 5 0.87 25.36 -40.09
CA THR A 5 0.28 25.71 -38.78
C THR A 5 0.31 27.23 -38.54
N GLY A 6 1.38 27.90 -38.97
CA GLY A 6 1.50 29.36 -38.88
C GLY A 6 0.41 30.08 -39.65
N ILE A 7 0.23 29.74 -40.94
CA ILE A 7 -0.79 30.35 -41.80
C ILE A 7 -2.20 30.12 -41.25
N PHE A 8 -2.49 28.89 -40.80
CA PHE A 8 -3.79 28.56 -40.23
C PHE A 8 -4.10 29.37 -38.96
N LEU A 9 -3.15 29.47 -38.02
CA LEU A 9 -3.32 30.26 -36.79
C LEU A 9 -3.47 31.75 -37.09
N SER A 10 -2.71 32.30 -38.04
CA SER A 10 -2.83 33.70 -38.47
C SER A 10 -4.21 33.98 -39.06
N ALA A 11 -4.74 33.11 -39.92
CA ALA A 11 -6.08 33.25 -40.49
C ALA A 11 -7.18 33.14 -39.43
N LEU A 12 -7.04 32.23 -38.47
CA LEU A 12 -7.99 32.04 -37.37
C LEU A 12 -8.01 33.27 -36.44
N LEU A 13 -6.84 33.83 -36.12
CA LEU A 13 -6.72 35.06 -35.36
C LEU A 13 -7.37 36.24 -36.10
N LEU A 14 -7.09 36.38 -37.40
CA LEU A 14 -7.68 37.44 -38.22
C LEU A 14 -9.21 37.34 -38.27
N SER A 15 -9.74 36.13 -38.43
CA SER A 15 -11.18 35.85 -38.39
C SER A 15 -11.80 36.21 -37.04
N ALA A 16 -11.12 35.90 -35.92
CA ALA A 16 -11.59 36.26 -34.59
C ALA A 16 -11.62 37.79 -34.37
N VAL A 17 -10.60 38.51 -34.88
CA VAL A 17 -10.55 39.98 -34.81
C VAL A 17 -11.67 40.61 -35.64
N ILE A 18 -11.90 40.14 -36.88
CA ILE A 18 -12.99 40.63 -37.73
C ILE A 18 -14.34 40.38 -37.06
N LEU A 19 -14.57 39.18 -36.52
CA LEU A 19 -15.79 38.84 -35.80
C LEU A 19 -15.99 39.76 -34.58
N PHE A 20 -14.94 40.01 -33.80
CA PHE A 20 -14.97 40.89 -32.65
C PHE A 20 -15.38 42.32 -33.06
N VAL A 21 -14.72 42.92 -34.05
CA VAL A 21 -15.01 44.28 -34.50
C VAL A 21 -16.45 44.39 -35.03
N ALA A 22 -16.89 43.43 -35.85
CA ALA A 22 -18.22 43.43 -36.45
C ALA A 22 -19.36 43.30 -35.43
N THR A 23 -19.11 42.66 -34.28
CA THR A 23 -20.13 42.38 -33.27
C THR A 23 -19.91 43.13 -31.96
N LYS A 24 -18.87 43.97 -31.84
CA LYS A 24 -18.43 44.60 -30.58
C LYS A 24 -19.56 45.31 -29.81
N ASP A 25 -20.48 45.95 -30.55
CA ASP A 25 -21.57 46.75 -29.98
C ASP A 25 -22.86 45.94 -29.79
N ARG A 26 -23.04 44.84 -30.54
CA ARG A 26 -24.23 43.98 -30.44
C ARG A 26 -24.08 42.90 -29.38
N TRP A 27 -22.85 42.40 -29.20
CA TRP A 27 -22.55 41.31 -28.28
C TRP A 27 -21.86 41.88 -27.05
N ASN A 28 -22.32 41.48 -25.87
CA ASN A 28 -21.68 41.87 -24.61
C ASN A 28 -20.37 41.08 -24.43
N TRP A 29 -19.35 41.41 -25.22
CA TRP A 29 -18.07 40.70 -25.27
C TRP A 29 -17.39 40.59 -23.91
N LYS A 30 -17.56 41.58 -23.03
CA LYS A 30 -17.10 41.50 -21.63
C LYS A 30 -17.75 40.33 -20.90
N ARG A 31 -19.05 40.13 -21.10
CA ARG A 31 -19.80 39.00 -20.54
C ARG A 31 -19.36 37.68 -21.18
N ILE A 32 -19.23 37.62 -22.51
CA ILE A 32 -18.82 36.39 -23.22
C ILE A 32 -17.41 35.96 -22.82
N LEU A 33 -16.43 36.88 -22.81
CA LEU A 33 -15.07 36.59 -22.35
C LEU A 33 -15.04 36.19 -20.87
N LYS A 34 -15.79 36.90 -20.02
CA LYS A 34 -15.89 36.56 -18.59
C LYS A 34 -16.42 35.15 -18.40
N TRP A 35 -17.57 34.80 -18.99
CA TRP A 35 -18.15 33.46 -18.81
C TRP A 35 -17.38 32.37 -19.57
N GLY A 36 -16.87 32.68 -20.76
CA GLY A 36 -16.08 31.77 -21.58
C GLY A 36 -14.75 31.39 -20.95
N LEU A 37 -14.16 32.27 -20.13
CA LEU A 37 -12.95 31.96 -19.37
C LEU A 37 -13.25 31.43 -17.96
N LEU A 38 -14.24 32.00 -17.26
CA LEU A 38 -14.57 31.64 -15.89
C LEU A 38 -15.16 30.23 -15.78
N LEU A 39 -16.02 29.83 -16.72
CA LEU A 39 -16.68 28.52 -16.66
C LEU A 39 -15.69 27.35 -16.82
N PRO A 40 -14.81 27.28 -17.84
CA PRO A 40 -13.86 26.19 -17.96
C PRO A 40 -12.78 26.22 -16.88
N THR A 41 -12.32 27.40 -16.43
CA THR A 41 -11.34 27.49 -15.34
C THR A 41 -11.92 27.02 -14.01
N THR A 42 -13.16 27.40 -13.71
CA THR A 42 -13.86 26.90 -12.50
C THR A 42 -14.05 25.40 -12.59
N LEU A 43 -14.48 24.87 -13.74
CA LEU A 43 -14.65 23.43 -13.95
C LEU A 43 -13.32 22.67 -13.78
N ALA A 44 -12.24 23.17 -14.37
CA ALA A 44 -10.91 22.58 -14.26
C ALA A 44 -10.40 22.60 -12.81
N ALA A 45 -10.61 23.70 -12.09
CA ALA A 45 -10.24 23.81 -10.68
C ALA A 45 -11.05 22.84 -9.81
N SER A 46 -12.37 22.76 -10.02
CA SER A 46 -13.23 21.81 -9.29
C SER A 46 -12.85 20.36 -9.56
N LEU A 47 -12.53 20.00 -10.81
CA LEU A 47 -12.03 18.67 -11.16
C LEU A 47 -10.67 18.39 -10.51
N GLY A 48 -9.74 19.34 -10.54
CA GLY A 48 -8.43 19.20 -9.90
C GLY A 48 -8.56 18.98 -8.39
N ILE A 49 -9.42 19.76 -7.71
CA ILE A 49 -9.70 19.58 -6.28
C ILE A 49 -10.36 18.23 -6.02
N GLY A 50 -11.33 17.83 -6.85
CA GLY A 50 -12.02 16.55 -6.72
C GLY A 50 -11.06 15.36 -6.83
N LEU A 51 -10.17 15.38 -7.82
CA LEU A 51 -9.14 14.35 -8.00
C LEU A 51 -8.15 14.32 -6.83
N TYR A 52 -7.72 15.49 -6.33
CA TYR A 52 -6.83 15.58 -5.18
C TYR A 52 -7.45 15.00 -3.90
N ILE A 53 -8.72 15.34 -3.62
CA ILE A 53 -9.44 14.79 -2.46
C ILE A 53 -9.64 13.29 -2.61
N TYR A 54 -9.96 12.82 -3.82
CA TYR A 54 -10.13 11.41 -4.11
C TYR A 54 -8.84 10.62 -3.85
N ASP A 55 -7.71 11.11 -4.34
CA ASP A 55 -6.38 10.51 -4.15
C ASP A 55 -6.04 10.44 -2.65
N TRP A 56 -6.15 11.58 -1.95
CA TRP A 56 -5.91 11.67 -0.51
C TRP A 56 -6.80 10.76 0.33
N GLN A 57 -8.07 10.58 -0.07
CA GLN A 57 -9.00 9.69 0.62
C GLN A 57 -8.72 8.23 0.31
N SER A 58 -8.33 7.91 -0.93
CA SER A 58 -8.04 6.54 -1.38
C SER A 58 -6.76 5.99 -0.75
N ASP A 59 -5.81 6.86 -0.42
CA ASP A 59 -4.55 6.49 0.24
C ASP A 59 -4.66 6.24 1.75
N ARG A 60 -5.85 6.43 2.34
CA ARG A 60 -6.04 6.21 3.77
C ARG A 60 -5.87 4.73 4.12
N PRO A 61 -5.02 4.40 5.11
CA PRO A 61 -4.88 3.03 5.58
C PRO A 61 -6.22 2.50 6.10
N VAL A 62 -6.66 1.38 5.52
CA VAL A 62 -7.86 0.65 5.98
C VAL A 62 -7.45 -0.63 6.70
N SER A 63 -8.32 -1.10 7.59
CA SER A 63 -8.11 -2.36 8.30
C SER A 63 -7.98 -3.53 7.32
N GLN A 64 -6.91 -4.30 7.48
CA GLN A 64 -6.61 -5.43 6.61
C GLN A 64 -7.30 -6.68 7.16
N VAL A 65 -8.21 -7.24 6.35
CA VAL A 65 -8.96 -8.46 6.69
C VAL A 65 -8.46 -9.68 5.92
N ASN A 66 -7.58 -9.48 4.94
CA ASN A 66 -6.98 -10.52 4.14
C ASN A 66 -5.50 -10.22 3.87
N PHE A 67 -4.72 -11.26 3.66
CA PHE A 67 -3.34 -11.13 3.21
C PHE A 67 -2.97 -12.32 2.34
N ASN A 68 -2.49 -12.04 1.14
CA ASN A 68 -2.22 -13.07 0.13
C ASN A 68 -3.39 -14.07 -0.06
N ASN A 69 -4.61 -13.56 -0.23
CA ASN A 69 -5.84 -14.36 -0.39
C ASN A 69 -6.22 -15.25 0.80
N ILE A 70 -5.65 -15.03 1.99
CA ILE A 70 -6.07 -15.70 3.23
C ILE A 70 -6.80 -14.68 4.10
N PRO A 71 -8.12 -14.83 4.33
CA PRO A 71 -8.85 -14.03 5.30
C PRO A 71 -8.30 -14.27 6.71
N ILE A 72 -8.17 -13.23 7.53
CA ILE A 72 -7.72 -13.37 8.93
C ILE A 72 -8.68 -14.23 9.78
N THR A 73 -9.94 -14.33 9.37
CA THR A 73 -10.97 -15.14 10.03
C THR A 73 -11.00 -16.59 9.55
N ALA A 74 -10.10 -17.00 8.67
CA ALA A 74 -10.09 -18.34 8.09
C ALA A 74 -9.69 -19.40 9.13
N THR A 75 -10.32 -20.58 9.06
CA THR A 75 -9.95 -21.74 9.88
C THR A 75 -8.73 -22.47 9.29
N PRO A 76 -8.05 -23.36 10.03
CA PRO A 76 -6.98 -24.19 9.46
C PRO A 76 -7.42 -24.99 8.23
N ALA A 77 -8.67 -25.47 8.20
CA ALA A 77 -9.23 -26.17 7.05
C ALA A 77 -9.36 -25.25 5.83
N ASP A 78 -9.82 -24.01 6.02
CA ASP A 78 -9.93 -23.02 4.96
C ASP A 78 -8.56 -22.62 4.41
N VAL A 79 -7.58 -22.39 5.30
CA VAL A 79 -6.20 -22.09 4.88
C VAL A 79 -5.64 -23.23 4.03
N LYS A 80 -5.84 -24.47 4.47
CA LYS A 80 -5.42 -25.67 3.74
C LYS A 80 -6.14 -25.79 2.39
N PHE A 81 -7.42 -25.44 2.32
CA PHE A 81 -8.17 -25.42 1.06
C PHE A 81 -7.65 -24.35 0.10
N LEU A 82 -7.37 -23.14 0.60
CA LEU A 82 -6.91 -22.00 -0.21
C LEU A 82 -5.45 -22.10 -0.65
N LYS A 83 -4.58 -22.70 0.17
CA LYS A 83 -3.12 -22.74 -0.06
C LYS A 83 -2.55 -24.13 -0.30
N GLY A 84 -3.31 -25.18 -0.03
CA GLY A 84 -2.82 -26.56 -0.03
C GLY A 84 -2.11 -26.94 1.27
N GLU A 85 -1.38 -28.05 1.21
CA GLU A 85 -0.56 -28.52 2.34
C GLU A 85 0.60 -27.54 2.60
N PRO A 86 0.89 -27.22 3.87
CA PRO A 86 2.06 -26.42 4.20
C PRO A 86 3.34 -27.17 3.89
N THR A 87 4.38 -26.42 3.53
CA THR A 87 5.73 -26.95 3.29
C THR A 87 6.33 -27.56 4.56
N SER A 88 6.08 -26.94 5.72
CA SER A 88 6.50 -27.46 7.01
C SER A 88 5.51 -27.05 8.10
N LYS A 89 5.43 -27.85 9.18
CA LYS A 89 4.65 -27.56 10.37
C LYS A 89 5.59 -27.52 11.56
N GLU A 90 5.57 -26.41 12.29
CA GLU A 90 6.27 -26.27 13.57
C GLU A 90 5.23 -26.42 14.70
N GLY A 91 5.16 -27.62 15.26
CA GLY A 91 4.08 -27.99 16.18
C GLY A 91 2.70 -27.99 15.50
N ASP A 92 1.64 -27.91 16.30
CA ASP A 92 0.26 -28.03 15.80
C ASP A 92 -0.32 -26.72 15.27
N ASN A 93 0.34 -25.58 15.56
CA ASN A 93 -0.26 -24.26 15.38
C ASN A 93 0.55 -23.30 14.51
N ARG A 94 1.65 -23.73 13.88
CA ARG A 94 2.44 -22.86 13.00
C ARG A 94 2.75 -23.58 11.70
N TRP A 95 2.24 -23.03 10.61
CA TRP A 95 2.40 -23.59 9.26
C TRP A 95 3.28 -22.67 8.43
N LEU A 96 4.26 -23.26 7.76
CA LEU A 96 5.15 -22.58 6.82
C LEU A 96 4.77 -22.93 5.39
N TYR A 97 4.72 -21.92 4.52
CA TYR A 97 4.55 -22.06 3.08
C TYR A 97 5.67 -21.33 2.36
N ASN A 98 6.35 -22.00 1.44
CA ASN A 98 7.26 -21.32 0.53
C ASN A 98 6.45 -20.58 -0.54
N ALA A 99 6.73 -19.30 -0.73
CA ALA A 99 6.05 -18.44 -1.70
C ALA A 99 6.45 -18.76 -3.15
N ASN A 100 7.64 -19.33 -3.33
CA ASN A 100 8.23 -19.53 -4.65
C ASN A 100 7.97 -20.95 -5.17
N HIS A 101 7.65 -21.03 -6.46
CA HIS A 101 7.71 -22.28 -7.22
C HIS A 101 9.11 -22.63 -7.73
N GLU A 102 10.11 -21.77 -7.45
CA GLU A 102 11.50 -22.03 -7.82
C GLU A 102 12.22 -22.78 -6.70
N PRO A 103 12.55 -24.07 -6.91
CA PRO A 103 13.16 -24.91 -5.88
C PRO A 103 14.62 -24.57 -5.56
N GLU A 104 15.27 -23.69 -6.33
CA GLU A 104 16.71 -23.44 -6.27
C GLU A 104 17.13 -22.17 -5.51
N ALA A 105 16.18 -21.33 -5.06
CA ALA A 105 16.53 -20.15 -4.28
C ALA A 105 17.12 -20.55 -2.91
N SER A 106 18.29 -20.02 -2.57
CA SER A 106 18.96 -20.31 -1.29
C SER A 106 18.12 -19.87 -0.08
N ASN A 107 17.37 -18.78 -0.25
CA ASN A 107 16.45 -18.25 0.75
C ASN A 107 15.11 -17.87 0.08
N PRO A 108 14.18 -18.83 -0.10
CA PRO A 108 12.88 -18.53 -0.70
C PRO A 108 12.05 -17.66 0.24
N ALA A 109 11.19 -16.84 -0.33
CA ALA A 109 10.23 -16.08 0.46
C ALA A 109 9.26 -17.04 1.16
N LYS A 110 8.86 -16.71 2.40
CA LYS A 110 8.09 -17.61 3.27
C LYS A 110 6.86 -16.92 3.81
N TYR A 111 5.74 -17.63 3.82
CA TYR A 111 4.56 -17.27 4.59
C TYR A 111 4.49 -18.15 5.83
N ILE A 112 4.22 -17.52 6.98
CA ILE A 112 3.95 -18.20 8.23
C ILE A 112 2.52 -17.90 8.62
N VAL A 113 1.70 -18.94 8.76
CA VAL A 113 0.36 -18.85 9.33
C VAL A 113 0.42 -19.44 10.72
N LYS A 114 0.19 -18.61 11.74
CA LYS A 114 0.10 -19.06 13.12
C LYS A 114 -1.34 -19.10 13.56
N PHE A 115 -1.73 -20.18 14.20
CA PHE A 115 -3.06 -20.40 14.76
C PHE A 115 -3.03 -20.28 16.29
N LYS A 116 -4.17 -19.86 16.84
CA LYS A 116 -4.47 -19.86 18.27
C LYS A 116 -5.97 -20.16 18.41
N ASP A 117 -6.31 -21.13 19.25
CA ASP A 117 -7.70 -21.53 19.50
C ASP A 117 -8.49 -21.81 18.20
N ASN A 118 -7.84 -22.49 17.24
CA ASN A 118 -8.38 -22.82 15.91
C ASN A 118 -8.70 -21.62 14.99
N HIS A 119 -8.20 -20.43 15.32
CA HIS A 119 -8.28 -19.22 14.49
C HIS A 119 -6.88 -18.73 14.13
N ILE A 120 -6.73 -17.91 13.10
CA ILE A 120 -5.43 -17.35 12.71
C ILE A 120 -5.03 -16.26 13.70
N HIS A 121 -3.95 -16.46 14.44
CA HIS A 121 -3.34 -15.39 15.22
C HIS A 121 -2.69 -14.36 14.29
N TYR A 122 -1.87 -14.82 13.35
CA TYR A 122 -1.26 -13.95 12.36
C TYR A 122 -0.90 -14.69 11.07
N ILE A 123 -0.79 -13.92 9.99
CA ILE A 123 -0.15 -14.33 8.75
C ILE A 123 1.03 -13.38 8.55
N MET A 124 2.23 -13.94 8.42
CA MET A 124 3.47 -13.19 8.26
C MET A 124 4.13 -13.57 6.95
N TYR A 125 4.66 -12.58 6.23
CA TYR A 125 5.54 -12.77 5.09
C TYR A 125 6.97 -12.38 5.45
N PHE A 126 7.91 -13.24 5.11
CA PHE A 126 9.34 -12.96 5.07
C PHE A 126 9.76 -12.87 3.61
N SER A 127 10.40 -11.75 3.25
CA SER A 127 11.05 -11.66 1.95
C SER A 127 12.19 -12.67 1.86
N GLY A 128 12.35 -13.20 0.66
CA GLY A 128 13.50 -13.99 0.27
C GLY A 128 14.22 -13.33 -0.88
N GLU A 129 15.22 -14.01 -1.45
CA GLU A 129 16.04 -13.51 -2.56
C GLU A 129 15.30 -13.47 -3.91
N SER A 130 14.08 -14.03 -3.98
CA SER A 130 13.33 -14.06 -5.24
C SER A 130 12.80 -12.67 -5.58
N ILE A 131 13.12 -12.25 -6.81
CA ILE A 131 12.87 -10.91 -7.34
C ILE A 131 11.49 -10.71 -7.98
N HIS A 132 10.68 -11.77 -8.11
CA HIS A 132 9.56 -11.73 -9.04
C HIS A 132 8.23 -11.29 -8.42
N TYR A 133 7.96 -11.56 -7.13
CA TYR A 133 6.69 -11.16 -6.50
C TYR A 133 6.81 -10.97 -4.98
N HIS A 134 6.76 -9.72 -4.52
CA HIS A 134 6.56 -9.39 -3.11
C HIS A 134 5.16 -8.79 -2.92
N PRO A 135 4.33 -9.35 -2.02
CA PRO A 135 3.03 -8.74 -1.72
C PRO A 135 3.24 -7.38 -1.05
N TYR A 136 2.58 -6.33 -1.51
CA TYR A 136 2.60 -5.06 -0.78
C TYR A 136 1.57 -5.10 0.36
N LEU A 137 1.91 -4.52 1.51
CA LEU A 137 0.97 -4.31 2.60
C LEU A 137 0.87 -2.80 2.88
N LEU A 138 -0.28 -2.21 2.56
CA LEU A 138 -0.53 -0.76 2.71
C LEU A 138 0.50 0.12 1.96
N GLY A 139 1.05 -0.39 0.86
CA GLY A 139 2.09 0.28 0.07
C GLY A 139 3.52 0.11 0.59
N PHE A 140 3.71 -0.73 1.61
CA PHE A 140 5.03 -1.09 2.12
C PHE A 140 5.43 -2.49 1.67
N SER A 141 6.73 -2.71 1.57
CA SER A 141 7.35 -3.97 1.22
C SER A 141 8.65 -4.17 2.01
N ASP A 142 9.40 -5.21 1.68
CA ASP A 142 10.77 -5.36 2.15
C ASP A 142 11.61 -4.11 1.81
N GLY A 143 12.49 -3.72 2.73
CA GLY A 143 13.37 -2.57 2.61
C GLY A 143 12.75 -1.20 2.91
N SER A 144 11.42 -1.09 3.02
CA SER A 144 10.74 0.16 3.43
C SER A 144 11.29 0.65 4.78
N SER A 145 11.45 1.97 4.93
CA SER A 145 12.04 2.53 6.14
C SER A 145 11.04 2.57 7.30
N TYR A 146 11.55 2.49 8.53
CA TYR A 146 10.76 2.66 9.74
C TYR A 146 10.05 4.02 9.78
N GLU A 147 10.75 5.08 9.34
CA GLU A 147 10.21 6.44 9.31
C GLU A 147 9.04 6.57 8.33
N ASP A 148 9.12 5.96 7.14
CA ASP A 148 8.03 6.00 6.15
C ASP A 148 6.77 5.30 6.70
N VAL A 149 6.95 4.16 7.36
CA VAL A 149 5.84 3.42 7.98
C VAL A 149 5.17 4.26 9.06
N GLN A 150 5.95 4.87 9.95
CA GLN A 150 5.40 5.74 10.99
C GLN A 150 4.77 7.00 10.45
N THR A 151 5.35 7.61 9.40
CA THR A 151 4.82 8.82 8.76
C THR A 151 3.44 8.55 8.15
N LYS A 152 3.26 7.40 7.48
CA LYS A 152 1.99 7.06 6.84
C LYS A 152 0.95 6.50 7.82
N LEU A 153 1.35 5.63 8.73
CA LEU A 153 0.42 4.89 9.60
C LEU A 153 0.24 5.53 10.98
N GLY A 154 1.10 6.47 11.35
CA GLY A 154 1.10 7.13 12.65
C GLY A 154 1.76 6.30 13.74
N THR A 155 1.40 6.60 14.99
CA THR A 155 1.93 5.93 16.18
C THR A 155 1.42 4.49 16.27
N PRO A 156 2.31 3.48 16.44
CA PRO A 156 1.90 2.10 16.61
C PRO A 156 1.16 1.89 17.93
N SER A 157 0.24 0.92 17.97
CA SER A 157 -0.40 0.48 19.22
C SER A 157 0.61 -0.18 20.16
N HIS A 158 1.52 -0.97 19.59
CA HIS A 158 2.46 -1.79 20.33
C HIS A 158 3.81 -1.83 19.62
N THR A 159 4.88 -1.83 20.41
CA THR A 159 6.25 -2.04 19.95
C THR A 159 6.88 -3.12 20.82
N SER A 160 7.39 -4.18 20.20
CA SER A 160 8.24 -5.19 20.82
C SER A 160 9.65 -5.04 20.26
N GLN A 161 10.66 -5.09 21.12
CA GLN A 161 12.06 -4.93 20.76
C GLN A 161 12.81 -6.23 21.09
N SER A 162 13.75 -6.61 20.23
CA SER A 162 14.67 -7.71 20.53
C SER A 162 15.68 -7.29 21.60
N TYR A 163 16.35 -8.26 22.23
CA TYR A 163 17.32 -7.98 23.29
C TYR A 163 18.57 -7.23 22.79
N ASP A 164 19.02 -7.55 21.58
CA ASP A 164 20.14 -6.86 20.92
C ASP A 164 19.75 -5.46 20.38
N GLU A 165 18.47 -5.09 20.51
CA GLU A 165 17.90 -3.83 20.03
C GLU A 165 17.94 -3.61 18.51
N LEU A 166 18.48 -4.55 17.74
CA LEU A 166 18.62 -4.46 16.28
C LEU A 166 17.31 -4.74 15.55
N ASN A 167 16.36 -5.40 16.21
CA ASN A 167 15.09 -5.78 15.63
C ASN A 167 13.91 -5.23 16.45
N ARG A 168 12.85 -4.81 15.73
CA ARG A 168 11.61 -4.31 16.34
C ARG A 168 10.41 -4.88 15.61
N ILE A 169 9.35 -5.20 16.34
CA ILE A 169 8.03 -5.49 15.77
C ILE A 169 7.11 -4.37 16.23
N ILE A 170 6.53 -3.63 15.29
CA ILE A 170 5.47 -2.66 15.59
C ILE A 170 4.14 -3.18 15.08
N SER A 171 3.07 -2.95 15.84
CA SER A 171 1.73 -3.43 15.51
C SER A 171 0.71 -2.30 15.59
N TYR A 172 -0.26 -2.32 14.70
CA TYR A 172 -1.32 -1.32 14.56
C TYR A 172 -2.68 -2.01 14.68
N ASP A 173 -3.27 -2.04 15.88
CA ASP A 173 -4.49 -2.84 16.14
C ASP A 173 -5.65 -2.41 15.25
N LYS A 174 -5.82 -1.09 15.05
CA LYS A 174 -6.90 -0.54 14.20
C LYS A 174 -6.82 -1.02 12.75
N LEU A 175 -5.61 -1.36 12.31
CA LEU A 175 -5.34 -1.75 10.93
C LEU A 175 -5.17 -3.28 10.79
N ASN A 176 -5.12 -4.03 11.90
CA ASN A 176 -4.79 -5.46 11.93
C ASN A 176 -3.44 -5.80 11.27
N VAL A 177 -2.48 -4.86 11.24
CA VAL A 177 -1.17 -5.06 10.60
C VAL A 177 -0.02 -4.97 11.59
N PHE A 178 1.07 -5.66 11.28
CA PHE A 178 2.34 -5.49 11.96
C PHE A 178 3.49 -5.48 10.95
N PHE A 179 4.59 -4.86 11.37
CA PHE A 179 5.84 -4.79 10.60
C PHE A 179 7.00 -5.14 11.52
N SER A 180 7.87 -6.02 11.04
CA SER A 180 9.13 -6.37 11.69
C SER A 180 10.27 -5.65 10.97
N PHE A 181 11.09 -4.97 11.75
CA PHE A 181 12.21 -4.17 11.30
C PHE A 181 13.51 -4.77 11.78
N ARG A 182 14.53 -4.66 10.93
CA ARG A 182 15.93 -4.89 11.25
C ARG A 182 16.69 -3.67 10.79
N GLU A 183 17.46 -3.06 11.68
CA GLU A 183 18.29 -1.88 11.36
C GLU A 183 17.47 -0.74 10.69
N GLY A 184 16.23 -0.56 11.14
CA GLY A 184 15.33 0.49 10.63
C GLY A 184 14.67 0.19 9.28
N ARG A 185 14.79 -1.03 8.74
CA ARG A 185 14.11 -1.45 7.49
C ARG A 185 13.17 -2.62 7.73
N VAL A 186 12.02 -2.60 7.07
CA VAL A 186 11.07 -3.72 7.07
C VAL A 186 11.76 -4.94 6.46
N TYR A 187 11.70 -6.09 7.14
CA TYR A 187 12.16 -7.39 6.61
C TYR A 187 11.07 -8.49 6.71
N ALA A 188 10.03 -8.25 7.50
CA ALA A 188 8.84 -9.10 7.54
C ALA A 188 7.62 -8.25 7.89
N TYR A 189 6.45 -8.63 7.39
CA TYR A 189 5.21 -7.91 7.63
C TYR A 189 4.01 -8.82 7.41
N GLY A 190 2.85 -8.40 7.89
CA GLY A 190 1.64 -9.16 7.69
C GLY A 190 0.49 -8.65 8.53
N ILE A 191 -0.51 -9.51 8.68
CA ILE A 191 -1.74 -9.21 9.40
C ILE A 191 -1.89 -10.08 10.64
N TYR A 192 -2.56 -9.58 11.67
CA TYR A 192 -2.80 -10.31 12.92
C TYR A 192 -4.15 -9.96 13.52
N GLN A 193 -4.65 -10.81 14.41
CA GLN A 193 -5.83 -10.54 15.22
C GLN A 193 -5.42 -9.91 16.57
N PRO A 194 -5.75 -8.62 16.83
CA PRO A 194 -5.37 -7.95 18.07
C PRO A 194 -5.94 -8.60 19.33
N GLU A 195 -7.08 -9.29 19.22
CA GLU A 195 -7.73 -10.00 20.34
C GLU A 195 -6.83 -11.07 20.98
N PHE A 196 -5.90 -11.63 20.20
CA PHE A 196 -4.93 -12.61 20.69
C PHE A 196 -3.64 -12.00 21.24
N GLY A 197 -3.55 -10.67 21.23
CA GLY A 197 -2.41 -9.88 21.69
C GLY A 197 -1.39 -9.59 20.59
N PRO A 198 -0.55 -8.56 20.80
CA PRO A 198 0.48 -8.16 19.83
C PRO A 198 1.57 -9.22 19.70
N LEU A 199 2.26 -9.18 18.57
CA LEU A 199 3.42 -10.02 18.33
C LEU A 199 4.59 -9.58 19.25
N LYS A 200 5.30 -10.56 19.79
CA LYS A 200 6.46 -10.35 20.67
C LYS A 200 7.61 -11.24 20.22
N PHE A 201 8.84 -10.75 20.38
CA PHE A 201 10.01 -11.61 20.25
C PHE A 201 9.95 -12.73 21.30
N GLN A 202 10.18 -13.97 20.87
CA GLN A 202 10.33 -15.09 21.79
C GLN A 202 11.71 -15.00 22.44
N SER A 203 11.75 -14.93 23.77
CA SER A 203 12.98 -14.85 24.56
C SER A 203 13.86 -16.11 24.49
N GLN A 204 13.37 -17.21 23.92
CA GLN A 204 14.02 -18.53 24.04
C GLN A 204 15.16 -18.81 23.07
N PHE A 205 15.37 -18.00 22.01
CA PHE A 205 16.58 -18.11 21.17
C PHE A 205 17.82 -17.43 21.79
N GLN A 206 17.78 -17.03 23.07
CA GLN A 206 18.82 -16.23 23.73
C GLN A 206 19.70 -16.99 24.73
N ARG A 207 19.69 -18.33 24.76
CA ARG A 207 20.54 -19.09 25.70
C ARG A 207 21.44 -20.17 25.09
N GLU A 208 21.30 -20.50 23.81
CA GLU A 208 22.08 -21.60 23.21
C GLU A 208 23.24 -21.13 22.31
N SER A 209 23.56 -19.84 22.33
CA SER A 209 24.73 -19.29 21.64
C SER A 209 25.80 -18.69 22.58
N GLU A 210 25.77 -19.04 23.86
CA GLU A 210 26.88 -18.81 24.81
C GLU A 210 27.52 -20.13 25.22
#